data_AF-A0A2T4UML5-F1
#
_entry.id   AF-A0A2T4UML5-F1
#
_cell.length_a   1.000
_cell.length_b   1.000
_cell.length_c   1.000
_cell.angle_alpha   90.00
_cell.angle_beta   90.00
_cell.angle_gamma   90.00
#
_symmetry.space_group_name_H-M   'P 1'
#
loop_
_entity.id
_entity.type
_entity.pdbx_description
1 polymer ?
#
loop_
_entity_poly.entity_id
_entity_poly.type
_entity_poly.pdbx_seq_one_letter_code
_entity_poly.pdbx_strand_id
1 'polypeptide(L)'
;MTLLALLAVPAATHAAKDPAPKTGKYGCSESVFSVDGYRIEPRGFVTLYTGGTYRQGTGKKGTYSFSGGTTRFKGGGLDRSTARAIDGKSTRFQITVRFSGGKTAKWACSHV
;
A
#
# COMPACT_ATOMS: atom_id res chain seq x y z
N MET A 1 44.86 -6.51 37.69
CA MET A 1 44.40 -6.37 36.30
C MET A 1 42.92 -6.70 36.28
N THR A 2 42.07 -5.68 36.23
CA THR A 2 40.61 -5.85 36.30
C THR A 2 40.05 -5.51 34.92
N LEU A 3 39.58 -6.52 34.20
CA LEU A 3 39.01 -6.38 32.86
C LEU A 3 37.52 -6.04 33.00
N LEU A 4 37.14 -4.80 32.66
CA LEU A 4 35.73 -4.40 32.55
C LEU A 4 35.20 -4.89 31.20
N ALA A 5 34.32 -5.89 31.20
CA ALA A 5 33.60 -6.32 30.02
C ALA A 5 32.37 -5.41 29.80
N LEU A 6 32.44 -4.52 28.80
CA LEU A 6 31.27 -3.78 28.32
C LEU A 6 30.37 -4.72 27.51
N LEU A 7 29.23 -5.09 28.09
CA LEU A 7 28.12 -5.73 27.39
C LEU A 7 27.41 -4.68 26.51
N ALA A 8 27.65 -4.75 25.20
CA ALA A 8 26.90 -3.96 24.22
C ALA A 8 25.47 -4.53 24.10
N VAL A 9 24.49 -3.79 24.62
CA VAL A 9 23.07 -4.09 24.41
C VAL A 9 22.69 -3.69 22.99
N PRO A 10 22.20 -4.62 22.13
CA PRO A 10 21.73 -4.25 20.81
C PRO A 10 20.47 -3.40 20.96
N ALA A 11 20.56 -2.13 20.58
CA ALA A 11 19.41 -1.24 20.53
C ALA A 11 18.38 -1.84 19.57
N ALA A 12 17.26 -2.30 20.11
CA ALA A 12 16.11 -2.72 19.33
C ALA A 12 15.57 -1.51 18.55
N THR A 13 16.00 -1.38 17.30
CA THR A 13 15.38 -0.48 16.32
C THR A 13 13.95 -0.93 16.13
N HIS A 14 13.03 -0.29 16.86
CA HIS A 14 11.61 -0.41 16.61
C HIS A 14 11.39 0.15 15.21
N ALA A 15 11.05 -0.73 14.25
CA ALA A 15 10.64 -0.29 12.93
C ALA A 15 9.48 0.69 13.12
N ALA A 16 9.73 1.96 12.80
CA ALA A 16 8.72 2.99 12.88
C ALA A 16 7.53 2.52 12.03
N LYS A 17 6.36 2.42 12.66
CA LYS A 17 5.14 1.99 11.98
C LYS A 17 4.86 2.97 10.85
N ASP A 18 4.82 2.47 9.61
CA ASP A 18 4.47 3.29 8.46
C ASP A 18 3.17 4.07 8.74
N PRO A 19 3.12 5.38 8.47
CA PRO A 19 1.91 6.15 8.67
C PRO A 19 0.82 5.60 7.76
N ALA A 20 -0.41 5.56 8.29
CA ALA A 20 -1.56 5.13 7.52
C ALA A 20 -1.76 6.04 6.28
N PRO A 21 -2.22 5.50 5.15
CA PRO A 21 -2.60 6.31 3.99
C PRO A 21 -3.66 7.35 4.36
N LYS A 22 -3.54 8.54 3.76
CA LYS A 22 -4.51 9.62 3.96
C LYS A 22 -5.79 9.35 3.15
N THR A 23 -6.92 9.89 3.59
CA THR A 23 -8.14 9.94 2.75
C THR A 23 -7.94 10.96 1.62
N GLY A 24 -8.61 10.76 0.48
CA GLY A 24 -8.48 11.63 -0.69
C GLY A 24 -8.37 10.89 -2.02
N LYS A 25 -8.06 11.63 -3.09
CA LYS A 25 -7.96 11.14 -4.47
C LYS A 25 -6.53 10.73 -4.77
N TYR A 26 -6.37 9.54 -5.35
CA TYR A 26 -5.07 8.97 -5.69
C TYR A 26 -5.02 8.64 -7.17
N GLY A 27 -3.90 8.96 -7.81
CA GLY A 27 -3.57 8.56 -9.18
C GLY A 27 -2.64 7.36 -9.12
N CYS A 28 -3.02 6.26 -9.78
CA CYS A 28 -2.28 5.01 -9.73
C CYS A 28 -1.71 4.63 -11.10
N SER A 29 -0.47 4.17 -11.12
CA SER A 29 0.19 3.56 -12.28
C SER A 29 0.44 2.08 -12.03
N GLU A 30 -0.08 1.22 -12.90
CA GLU A 30 0.18 -0.22 -12.86
C GLU A 30 1.60 -0.52 -13.35
N SER A 31 2.31 -1.37 -12.60
CA SER A 31 3.58 -1.94 -13.03
C SER A 31 3.35 -3.43 -13.32
N VAL A 32 3.12 -3.79 -14.58
CA VAL A 32 3.12 -5.19 -15.01
C VAL A 32 4.49 -5.52 -15.58
N PHE A 33 5.13 -6.56 -15.05
CA PHE A 33 6.31 -7.15 -15.67
C PHE A 33 5.86 -7.95 -16.90
N SER A 34 6.23 -7.49 -18.09
CA SER A 34 6.07 -8.20 -19.35
C SER A 34 7.44 -8.69 -19.83
N VAL A 35 7.45 -9.78 -20.60
CA VAL A 35 8.66 -10.31 -21.28
C VAL A 35 9.28 -9.30 -22.24
N ASP A 36 8.50 -8.32 -22.72
CA ASP A 36 8.93 -7.27 -23.67
C ASP A 36 9.30 -5.93 -23.00
N GLY A 37 9.51 -5.93 -21.69
CA GLY A 37 9.86 -4.75 -20.89
C GLY A 37 8.70 -4.17 -20.06
N TYR A 38 8.94 -3.02 -19.41
CA TYR A 38 7.94 -2.38 -18.54
C TYR A 38 6.88 -1.65 -19.37
N ARG A 39 5.64 -2.17 -19.40
CA ARG A 39 4.49 -1.42 -19.88
C ARG A 39 3.78 -0.77 -18.70
N ILE A 40 3.86 0.56 -18.62
CA ILE A 40 3.23 1.36 -17.56
C ILE A 40 1.86 1.82 -18.07
N GLU A 41 0.78 1.37 -17.44
CA GLU A 41 -0.57 1.86 -17.72
C GLU A 41 -1.07 2.70 -16.54
N PRO A 42 -1.36 4.00 -16.73
CA PRO A 42 -1.94 4.83 -15.69
C PRO A 42 -3.40 4.42 -15.51
N ARG A 43 -3.65 3.48 -14.60
CA ARG A 43 -4.99 2.97 -14.32
C ARG A 43 -5.62 3.74 -13.17
N GLY A 44 -6.00 4.98 -13.44
CA GLY A 44 -7.16 5.62 -12.82
C GLY A 44 -7.03 6.17 -11.40
N PHE A 45 -8.19 6.61 -10.90
CA PHE A 45 -8.36 7.32 -9.64
C PHE A 45 -9.03 6.45 -8.56
N VAL A 46 -8.45 6.44 -7.36
CA VAL A 46 -9.06 5.85 -6.15
C VAL A 46 -9.34 6.95 -5.15
N THR A 47 -10.57 7.00 -4.64
CA THR A 47 -10.95 7.90 -3.55
C THR A 47 -11.16 7.09 -2.27
N LEU A 48 -10.37 7.38 -1.24
CA LEU A 48 -10.57 6.87 0.12
C LEU A 48 -11.38 7.90 0.91
N TYR A 49 -12.53 7.51 1.43
CA TYR A 49 -13.41 8.37 2.22
C TYR A 49 -13.24 8.12 3.72
N THR A 50 -13.43 9.17 4.50
CA THR A 50 -13.55 9.08 5.96
C THR A 50 -14.60 8.03 6.34
N GLY A 51 -14.31 7.20 7.35
CA GLY A 51 -15.19 6.10 7.77
C GLY A 51 -14.93 4.76 7.08
N GLY A 52 -13.83 4.60 6.36
CA GLY A 52 -13.39 3.28 5.87
C GLY A 52 -14.10 2.81 4.61
N THR A 53 -14.56 3.72 3.75
CA THR A 53 -15.15 3.39 2.45
C THR A 53 -14.29 3.89 1.30
N TYR A 54 -14.28 3.19 0.17
CA TYR A 54 -13.52 3.62 -1.01
C TYR A 54 -14.34 3.51 -2.29
N ARG A 55 -13.91 4.24 -3.32
CA ARG A 55 -14.43 4.13 -4.68
C ARG A 55 -13.30 4.22 -5.71
N GLN A 56 -13.37 3.39 -6.74
CA GLN A 56 -12.49 3.46 -7.91
C GLN A 56 -13.29 4.09 -9.07
N GLY A 57 -12.95 5.30 -9.52
CA GLY A 57 -13.66 5.99 -10.61
C GLY A 57 -15.19 5.91 -10.52
N THR A 58 -15.83 5.40 -11.57
CA THR A 58 -17.28 5.16 -11.65
C THR A 58 -17.72 3.81 -11.06
N GLY A 59 -16.81 2.97 -10.57
CA GLY A 59 -17.08 1.63 -10.05
C GLY A 59 -17.84 1.60 -8.72
N LYS A 60 -18.18 0.37 -8.30
CA LYS A 60 -18.87 0.10 -7.03
C LYS A 60 -18.03 0.51 -5.83
N LYS A 61 -18.68 1.05 -4.80
CA LYS A 61 -18.05 1.32 -3.50
C LYS A 61 -17.66 0.02 -2.82
N GLY A 62 -16.58 0.06 -2.05
CA GLY A 62 -16.19 -1.00 -1.11
C GLY A 62 -15.76 -0.40 0.21
N THR A 63 -15.25 -1.25 1.10
CA THR A 63 -14.69 -0.84 2.40
C THR A 63 -13.19 -1.07 2.45
N TYR A 64 -12.53 -0.32 3.32
CA TYR A 64 -11.12 -0.50 3.64
C TYR A 64 -10.87 -0.39 5.14
N SER A 65 -9.80 -1.01 5.61
CA SER A 65 -9.30 -0.87 6.98
C SER A 65 -7.78 -0.72 7.01
N PHE A 66 -7.27 0.00 8.02
CA PHE A 66 -5.84 0.19 8.25
C PHE A 66 -5.38 -0.66 9.43
N SER A 67 -4.39 -1.52 9.22
CA SER A 67 -3.75 -2.30 10.29
C SER A 67 -2.28 -2.52 9.99
N GLY A 68 -1.42 -2.21 10.97
CA GLY A 68 0.03 -2.47 10.85
C GLY A 68 0.71 -1.83 9.62
N GLY A 69 0.35 -0.61 9.23
CA GLY A 69 0.89 0.03 8.01
C GLY A 69 0.33 -0.53 6.69
N THR A 70 -0.55 -1.52 6.78
CA THR A 70 -1.22 -2.15 5.63
C THR A 70 -2.69 -1.77 5.60
N THR A 71 -3.17 -1.35 4.44
CA THR A 71 -4.58 -1.18 4.11
C THR A 71 -5.11 -2.47 3.51
N ARG A 72 -6.31 -2.91 3.89
CA ARG A 72 -6.99 -4.04 3.25
C ARG A 72 -8.31 -3.57 2.67
N PHE A 73 -8.63 -4.01 1.46
CA PHE A 73 -9.85 -3.65 0.74
C PHE A 73 -10.82 -4.83 0.67
N LYS A 74 -12.12 -4.55 0.77
CA LYS A 74 -13.21 -5.54 0.69
C LYS A 74 -14.37 -4.99 -0.14
N GLY A 75 -14.95 -5.84 -0.99
CA GLY A 75 -15.97 -5.47 -1.97
C GLY A 75 -15.44 -4.55 -3.07
N GLY A 76 -16.28 -4.18 -4.03
CA GLY A 76 -15.90 -3.27 -5.13
C GLY A 76 -14.83 -3.83 -6.09
N GLY A 77 -14.18 -2.94 -6.83
CA GLY A 77 -13.16 -3.29 -7.84
C GLY A 77 -11.79 -3.67 -7.27
N LEU A 78 -11.54 -3.39 -5.99
CA LEU A 78 -10.29 -3.72 -5.29
C LEU A 78 -10.50 -4.83 -4.25
N ASP A 79 -11.54 -5.66 -4.38
CA ASP A 79 -11.82 -6.73 -3.41
C ASP A 79 -10.60 -7.62 -3.16
N ARG A 80 -10.31 -7.89 -1.89
CA ARG A 80 -9.19 -8.72 -1.41
C ARG A 80 -7.79 -8.17 -1.71
N SER A 81 -7.68 -6.96 -2.26
CA SER A 81 -6.39 -6.29 -2.43
C SER A 81 -5.88 -5.71 -1.12
N THR A 82 -4.59 -5.39 -1.08
CA THR A 82 -3.95 -4.69 0.04
C THR A 82 -3.17 -3.48 -0.45
N ALA A 83 -2.90 -2.51 0.42
CA ALA A 83 -1.95 -1.44 0.14
C ALA A 83 -1.00 -1.15 1.31
N ARG A 84 0.18 -0.59 1.02
CA ARG A 84 1.15 -0.12 2.03
C ARG A 84 1.70 1.24 1.64
N ALA A 85 2.07 2.08 2.61
CA ALA A 85 2.78 3.33 2.30
C ALA A 85 4.13 3.02 1.62
N ILE A 86 4.57 3.91 0.74
CA ILE A 86 5.89 3.84 0.11
C ILE A 86 6.81 4.81 0.87
N ASP A 87 7.96 4.31 1.33
CA ASP A 87 9.00 5.08 2.03
C ASP A 87 8.49 5.86 3.26
N GLY A 88 7.55 5.31 4.02
CA GLY A 88 6.94 5.99 5.17
C GLY A 88 6.15 7.25 4.80
N LYS A 89 5.86 7.49 3.51
CA LYS A 89 5.11 8.67 3.05
C LYS A 89 3.65 8.30 2.89
N SER A 90 2.78 8.82 3.76
CA SER A 90 1.32 8.60 3.69
C SER A 90 0.64 9.17 2.43
N THR A 91 1.36 9.95 1.63
CA THR A 91 0.91 10.49 0.32
C THR A 91 1.23 9.57 -0.85
N ARG A 92 1.99 8.48 -0.63
CA ARG A 92 2.31 7.47 -1.63
C ARG A 92 2.01 6.09 -1.07
N PHE A 93 1.27 5.28 -1.81
CA PHE A 93 1.03 3.89 -1.40
C PHE A 93 1.04 2.94 -2.59
N GLN A 94 1.34 1.68 -2.33
CA GLN A 94 1.34 0.63 -3.33
C GLN A 94 0.12 -0.27 -3.12
N ILE A 95 -0.76 -0.43 -4.10
CA ILE A 95 -1.84 -1.45 -4.09
C ILE A 95 -1.31 -2.76 -4.68
N THR A 96 -1.67 -3.88 -4.08
CA THR A 96 -1.40 -5.23 -4.58
C THR A 96 -2.74 -5.95 -4.77
N VAL A 97 -3.11 -6.20 -6.03
CA VAL A 97 -4.35 -6.90 -6.41
C VAL A 97 -4.01 -8.34 -6.76
N ARG A 98 -4.78 -9.30 -6.22
CA ARG A 98 -4.64 -10.73 -6.53
C ARG A 98 -5.82 -11.17 -7.39
N PHE A 99 -5.53 -11.79 -8.53
CA PHE A 99 -6.54 -12.32 -9.44
C PHE A 99 -6.77 -13.82 -9.21
N SER A 100 -7.90 -14.34 -9.69
CA SER A 100 -8.13 -15.78 -9.80
C SER A 100 -7.05 -16.38 -10.72
N GLY A 101 -6.39 -17.45 -10.27
CA GLY A 101 -5.26 -18.07 -10.98
C GLY A 101 -3.87 -17.61 -10.54
N GLY A 102 -3.74 -16.96 -9.37
CA GLY A 102 -2.43 -16.70 -8.73
C GLY A 102 -1.65 -15.49 -9.25
N LYS A 103 -2.14 -14.82 -10.31
CA LYS A 103 -1.54 -13.59 -10.83
C LYS A 103 -1.70 -12.43 -9.83
N THR A 104 -0.67 -11.60 -9.73
CA THR A 104 -0.64 -10.41 -8.87
C THR A 104 -0.26 -9.18 -9.68
N ALA A 105 -1.04 -8.11 -9.56
CA ALA A 105 -0.67 -6.79 -10.08
C ALA A 105 -0.27 -5.85 -8.93
N LYS A 106 0.72 -5.00 -9.17
CA LYS A 106 1.20 -3.98 -8.24
C LYS A 106 1.06 -2.60 -8.85
N TRP A 107 0.49 -1.68 -8.09
CA TRP A 107 0.16 -0.33 -8.55
C TRP A 107 0.79 0.65 -7.59
N ALA A 108 1.57 1.59 -8.09
CA ALA A 108 2.07 2.71 -7.30
C ALA A 108 1.06 3.86 -7.41
N CYS A 109 0.62 4.38 -6.26
CA CYS A 109 -0.37 5.44 -6.17
C CYS A 109 0.21 6.64 -5.44
N SER A 110 -0.11 7.85 -5.91
CA SER A 110 0.20 9.10 -5.24
C SER A 110 -1.05 9.95 -5.09
N HIS A 111 -1.14 10.69 -3.98
CA HIS A 111 -2.22 11.65 -3.76
C HIS A 111 -2.16 12.74 -4.85
N VAL A 112 -3.31 13.08 -5.44
CA VAL A 112 -3.46 14.04 -6.55
C VAL A 112 -4.14 15.30 -6.06
#